data_AF-A0A820GTJ1-F1
#
_entry.id   AF-A0A820GTJ1-F1
#
_cell.length_a   1.000
_cell.length_b   1.000
_cell.length_c   1.000
_cell.angle_alpha   90.00
_cell.angle_beta   90.00
_cell.angle_gamma   90.00
#
_symmetry.space_group_name_H-M   'P 1'
#
loop_
_entity.id
_entity.type
_entity.pdbx_description
1 polymer ?
#
loop_
_entity_poly.entity_id
_entity_poly.type
_entity_poly.pdbx_seq_one_letter_code
_entity_poly.pdbx_strand_id
1 'polypeptide(L)'
;MTKTVILHRKYWSNKILEALWAYRTTWKNTTGFSPCEMVYGKQILLPIEFQISTYTLAVELGMDLNEGQRQRMMQLNELDEIRQDALQQTTMVQQQRIK
;
A
#
# COMPACT_ATOMS: atom_id res chain seq x y z
N MET A 1 -14.22 18.47 9.24
CA MET A 1 -14.57 17.10 9.66
C MET A 1 -13.77 16.77 10.91
N THR A 2 -14.43 16.68 12.06
CA THR A 2 -13.81 16.36 13.35
C THR A 2 -13.54 14.84 13.41
N LYS A 3 -12.26 14.44 13.32
CA LYS A 3 -11.85 13.03 13.51
C LYS A 3 -11.73 12.76 15.01
N THR A 4 -12.85 12.50 15.69
CA THR A 4 -12.84 12.20 17.13
C THR A 4 -13.05 10.71 17.34
N VAL A 5 -12.05 10.03 17.92
CA VAL A 5 -12.21 8.67 18.43
C VAL A 5 -13.00 8.77 19.74
N ILE A 6 -14.23 8.27 19.76
CA ILE A 6 -15.12 8.35 20.92
C ILE A 6 -14.42 7.69 22.13
N LEU A 7 -14.36 8.44 23.23
CA LEU A 7 -13.61 8.17 24.45
C LEU A 7 -14.21 7.02 25.27
N HIS A 8 -14.01 5.77 24.85
CA HIS A 8 -13.85 4.71 25.84
C HIS A 8 -12.35 4.46 26.01
N ARG A 9 -11.76 5.13 27.02
CA ARG A 9 -10.33 5.05 27.39
C ARG A 9 -9.83 3.59 27.58
N LYS A 10 -10.73 2.62 27.65
CA LYS A 10 -10.43 1.19 27.82
C LYS A 10 -10.14 0.45 26.50
N TYR A 11 -10.55 0.97 25.34
CA TYR A 11 -10.47 0.25 24.06
C TYR A 11 -9.65 0.97 22.98
N TRP A 12 -8.88 2.00 23.33
CA TRP A 12 -8.06 2.75 22.36
C TRP A 12 -7.04 1.85 21.65
N SER A 13 -6.46 0.88 22.37
CA SER A 13 -5.49 -0.08 21.83
C SER A 13 -6.10 -0.90 20.70
N ASN A 14 -7.36 -1.29 20.82
CA ASN A 14 -8.07 -2.07 19.80
C ASN A 14 -8.39 -1.23 18.55
N LYS A 15 -8.40 0.10 18.69
CA LYS A 15 -8.69 1.05 17.61
C LYS A 15 -7.43 1.64 16.97
N ILE A 16 -6.24 1.30 17.47
CA ILE A 16 -5.00 1.87 16.95
C ILE A 16 -4.74 1.46 15.49
N LEU A 17 -5.05 0.22 15.12
CA LEU A 17 -4.86 -0.28 13.76
C LEU A 17 -5.79 0.44 12.78
N GLU A 18 -7.07 0.61 13.15
CA GLU A 18 -8.07 1.35 12.38
C GLU A 18 -7.68 2.84 12.23
N ALA A 19 -7.20 3.46 13.32
CA ALA A 19 -6.78 4.85 13.32
C ALA A 19 -5.52 5.08 12.47
N LEU A 20 -4.53 4.17 12.54
CA LEU A 20 -3.33 4.20 11.71
C LEU A 20 -3.67 4.00 10.23
N TRP A 21 -4.54 3.04 9.93
CA TRP A 21 -5.03 2.81 8.57
C TRP A 21 -5.67 4.08 8.01
N ALA A 22 -6.63 4.64 8.74
CA ALA A 22 -7.30 5.88 8.35
C ALA A 22 -6.28 7.01 8.18
N TYR A 23 -5.32 7.18 9.09
CA TYR A 23 -4.32 8.24 8.96
C TYR A 23 -3.51 8.12 7.66
N ARG A 24 -3.10 6.91 7.30
CA ARG A 24 -2.21 6.64 6.17
C ARG A 24 -2.89 6.67 4.81
N THR A 25 -4.17 6.32 4.74
CA THR A 25 -4.96 6.32 3.50
C THR A 25 -5.76 7.61 3.30
N THR A 26 -5.95 8.42 4.35
CA THR A 26 -6.66 9.71 4.21
C THR A 26 -5.82 10.70 3.41
N TRP A 27 -6.43 11.29 2.39
CA TRP A 27 -5.87 12.41 1.64
C TRP A 27 -5.58 13.62 2.54
N LYS A 28 -4.38 14.21 2.39
CA LYS A 28 -4.01 15.43 3.11
C LYS A 28 -4.10 16.62 2.16
N ASN A 29 -5.02 17.54 2.42
CA ASN A 29 -5.17 18.75 1.62
C ASN A 29 -3.91 19.62 1.58
N THR A 30 -3.07 19.56 2.62
CA THR A 30 -1.83 20.34 2.72
C THR A 30 -0.74 19.86 1.78
N THR A 31 -0.61 18.54 1.59
CA THR A 31 0.41 17.93 0.74
C THR A 31 -0.14 17.47 -0.61
N GLY A 32 -1.47 17.44 -0.77
CA GLY A 32 -2.11 16.97 -2.00
C GLY A 32 -1.89 15.48 -2.27
N PHE A 33 -1.59 14.68 -1.25
CA PHE A 33 -1.40 13.23 -1.33
C PHE A 33 -1.74 12.58 0.02
N SER A 34 -2.13 11.31 0.01
CA SER A 34 -2.16 10.50 1.23
C SER A 34 -0.74 10.14 1.68
N PRO A 35 -0.50 9.91 2.99
CA PRO A 35 0.82 9.50 3.47
C PRO A 35 1.37 8.23 2.77
N CYS A 36 0.52 7.26 2.43
CA CYS A 36 0.95 6.09 1.66
C CYS A 36 1.42 6.44 0.24
N GLU A 37 0.69 7.31 -0.47
CA GLU A 37 1.10 7.76 -1.81
C GLU A 37 2.45 8.46 -1.79
N MET A 38 2.74 9.23 -0.73
CA MET A 38 4.00 9.94 -0.60
C MET A 38 5.20 8.99 -0.38
N VAL A 39 5.01 7.89 0.35
CA VAL A 39 6.10 6.93 0.66
C VAL A 39 6.31 5.93 -0.47
N TYR A 40 5.23 5.44 -1.08
CA TYR A 40 5.29 4.33 -2.04
C TYR A 40 5.00 4.75 -3.49
N GLY A 41 4.64 6.01 -3.72
CA GLY A 41 4.34 6.55 -5.06
C GLY A 41 3.00 6.09 -5.64
N LYS A 42 2.16 5.36 -4.88
CA LYS A 42 0.84 4.87 -5.33
C LYS A 42 -0.14 4.79 -4.16
N GLN A 43 -1.43 4.93 -4.48
CA GLN A 43 -2.49 4.70 -3.51
C GLN A 43 -2.55 3.22 -3.14
N ILE A 44 -2.20 2.91 -1.89
CA ILE A 44 -2.25 1.55 -1.37
C ILE A 44 -3.65 1.29 -0.81
N LEU A 45 -4.37 0.35 -1.40
CA LEU A 45 -5.70 -0.09 -0.93
C LEU A 45 -5.61 -0.82 0.42
N LEU A 46 -4.57 -1.64 0.64
CA LEU A 46 -4.30 -2.35 1.90
C LEU A 46 -2.84 -2.19 2.34
N PRO A 47 -2.56 -1.45 3.44
CA PRO A 47 -1.21 -1.33 3.99
C PRO A 47 -0.61 -2.68 4.39
N ILE A 48 0.73 -2.75 4.40
CA ILE A 48 1.48 -3.97 4.69
C ILE A 48 1.18 -4.54 6.08
N GLU A 49 0.91 -3.70 7.08
CA GLU A 49 0.56 -4.15 8.44
C GLU A 49 -0.81 -4.80 8.49
N PHE A 50 -1.74 -4.34 7.64
CA PHE A 50 -3.03 -4.99 7.47
C PHE A 50 -2.86 -6.33 6.76
N GLN A 51 -2.00 -6.39 5.73
CA GLN A 51 -1.68 -7.64 5.03
C GLN A 51 -1.03 -8.68 5.95
N ILE A 52 -0.09 -8.29 6.80
CA ILE A 52 0.57 -9.18 7.77
C ILE A 52 -0.43 -9.69 8.81
N SER A 53 -1.32 -8.81 9.30
CA SER A 53 -2.40 -9.21 10.20
C SER A 53 -3.37 -10.17 9.53
N THR A 54 -3.79 -9.90 8.29
CA THR A 54 -4.66 -10.81 7.52
C THR A 54 -3.96 -12.13 7.19
N TYR A 55 -2.65 -12.11 6.96
CA TYR A 55 -1.85 -13.30 6.74
C TYR A 55 -1.85 -14.18 7.99
N THR A 56 -1.54 -13.59 9.15
CA THR A 56 -1.53 -14.31 10.43
C THR A 56 -2.92 -14.92 10.72
N LEU A 57 -3.98 -14.14 10.56
CA LEU A 57 -5.36 -14.62 10.71
C LEU A 57 -5.73 -15.72 9.70
N ALA A 58 -5.25 -15.63 8.46
CA ALA A 58 -5.51 -16.63 7.43
C ALA A 58 -4.81 -17.96 7.72
N VAL A 59 -3.61 -17.93 8.29
CA VAL A 59 -2.91 -19.12 8.77
C VAL A 59 -3.68 -19.77 9.93
N GLU A 60 -4.16 -18.98 10.90
CA GLU A 60 -4.96 -19.48 12.03
C GLU A 60 -6.27 -20.14 11.57
N LEU A 61 -6.89 -19.62 10.52
CA LEU A 61 -8.16 -20.12 9.97
C LEU A 61 -7.98 -21.25 8.94
N GLY A 62 -6.74 -21.69 8.66
CA GLY A 62 -6.47 -22.74 7.68
C GLY A 62 -6.83 -22.36 6.24
N MET A 63 -6.85 -21.06 5.92
CA MET A 63 -7.16 -20.58 4.57
C MET A 63 -5.95 -20.81 3.64
N ASP A 64 -6.22 -21.14 2.37
CA ASP A 64 -5.16 -21.32 1.38
C ASP A 64 -4.54 -19.98 0.96
N LEU A 65 -3.53 -19.60 1.74
CA LEU A 65 -2.77 -18.38 1.59
C LEU A 65 -1.83 -18.38 0.39
N ASN A 66 -1.44 -19.57 -0.08
CA ASN A 66 -0.50 -19.71 -1.19
C ASN A 66 -1.09 -19.14 -2.47
N GLU A 67 -2.38 -19.35 -2.70
CA GLU A 67 -3.05 -18.83 -3.89
C GLU A 67 -3.12 -17.29 -3.88
N GLY A 68 -3.45 -16.69 -2.74
CA GLY A 68 -3.48 -15.22 -2.59
C GLY A 68 -2.08 -14.60 -2.72
N GLN A 69 -1.05 -15.27 -2.18
CA GLN A 69 0.35 -14.85 -2.35
C GLN A 69 0.81 -14.98 -3.81
N ARG A 70 0.42 -16.05 -4.50
CA ARG A 70 0.72 -16.27 -5.92
C ARG A 70 0.12 -15.17 -6.79
N GLN A 71 -1.14 -14.81 -6.56
CA GLN A 71 -1.80 -13.71 -7.26
C GLN A 71 -1.13 -12.36 -7.01
N ARG A 72 -0.74 -12.07 -5.75
CA ARG A 72 0.01 -10.85 -5.44
C ARG A 72 1.38 -10.83 -6.12
N MET A 73 2.08 -11.96 -6.15
CA MET A 73 3.39 -12.06 -6.83
C MET A 73 3.25 -11.79 -8.33
N MET A 74 2.21 -12.32 -8.98
CA MET A 74 1.93 -12.03 -10.39
C MET A 74 1.70 -10.53 -10.63
N GLN A 75 0.94 -9.85 -9.76
CA GLN A 75 0.74 -8.40 -9.85
C GLN A 75 2.03 -7.59 -9.64
N LEU A 76 2.93 -8.05 -8.78
CA LEU A 76 4.22 -7.39 -8.57
C LEU A 76 5.14 -7.54 -9.78
N ASN A 77 5.18 -8.73 -10.38
CA ASN A 77 5.96 -8.98 -11.59
C ASN A 77 5.47 -8.10 -12.76
N GLU A 78 4.16 -7.97 -12.95
CA GLU A 78 3.58 -7.07 -13.96
C GLU A 78 4.02 -5.60 -13.75
N LEU A 79 4.06 -5.13 -12.50
CA LEU A 79 4.55 -3.80 -12.19
C LEU A 79 6.05 -3.62 -12.50
N ASP A 80 6.86 -4.65 -12.26
CA ASP A 80 8.28 -4.62 -12.58
C ASP A 80 8.53 -4.64 -14.09
N GLU A 81 7.75 -5.40 -14.86
CA GLU A 81 7.77 -5.35 -16.33
C GLU A 81 7.45 -3.95 -16.84
N ILE A 82 6.38 -3.31 -16.35
CA ILE A 82 6.03 -1.92 -16.72
C ILE A 82 7.16 -0.94 -16.38
N ARG A 83 7.83 -1.11 -15.24
CA ARG A 83 8.99 -0.26 -14.88
C ARG A 83 10.16 -0.47 -15.83
N GLN A 84 10.45 -1.72 -16.19
CA GLN A 84 11.53 -2.04 -17.13
C GLN A 84 11.26 -1.42 -18.50
N ASP A 85 10.03 -1.52 -19.00
CA ASP A 85 9.64 -0.90 -20.26
C ASP A 85 9.79 0.62 -20.22
N ALA A 86 9.33 1.27 -19.15
CA ALA A 86 9.47 2.71 -18.97
C ALA A 86 10.96 3.15 -18.91
N LEU A 87 11.81 2.35 -18.26
CA LEU A 87 13.25 2.58 -18.22
C LEU A 87 13.88 2.45 -19.61
N GLN A 88 13.55 1.39 -20.35
CA GLN A 88 14.04 1.19 -21.71
C GLN A 88 13.64 2.36 -22.61
N GLN A 89 12.37 2.79 -22.58
CA GLN A 89 11.91 3.96 -23.34
C GLN A 89 12.69 5.24 -22.97
N THR A 90 12.91 5.48 -21.68
CA THR A 90 13.68 6.63 -21.20
C THR A 90 15.12 6.60 -21.72
N THR A 91 15.78 5.44 -21.65
CA THR A 91 17.17 5.29 -22.14
C THR A 91 17.27 5.49 -23.65
N MET A 92 16.31 5.00 -24.43
CA MET A 92 16.29 5.22 -25.88
C MET A 92 16.15 6.71 -26.24
N VAL A 93 15.27 7.44 -25.56
CA VAL A 93 15.12 8.89 -25.75
C VAL A 93 16.40 9.64 -25.37
N GLN A 94 17.08 9.24 -24.30
CA GLN A 94 18.35 9.86 -23.89
C GLN A 94 19.46 9.63 -24.93
N GLN A 95 19.58 8.41 -25.47
CA GLN A 95 20.56 8.09 -26.51
C GLN A 95 20.33 8.88 -27.80
N GLN A 96 19.08 9.12 -28.18
CA GLN A 96 18.72 9.93 -29.35
C GLN A 96 19.06 11.42 -29.17
N ARG A 97 19.08 11.94 -27.94
CA ARG A 97 19.45 13.35 -27.65
C ARG A 97 20.96 13.60 -27.63
N ILE A 98 21.77 12.55 -27.50
CA ILE A 98 23.24 12.65 -27.43
C ILE A 98 23.87 12.55 -28.84
N LYS A 99 23.10 12.08 -29.83
CA LYS A 99 23.44 12.15 -31.26
C LYS A 99 23.04 13.48 -31.86
#